data_AF-A0A924GRB7-F1
#
_entry.id   AF-A0A924GRB7-F1
#
_cell.length_a   1.000
_cell.length_b   1.000
_cell.length_c   1.000
_cell.angle_alpha   90.00
_cell.angle_beta   90.00
_cell.angle_gamma   90.00
#
_symmetry.space_group_name_H-M   'P 1'
#
loop_
_entity.id
_entity.type
_entity.pdbx_description
1 polymer ?
#
loop_
_entity_poly.entity_id
_entity_poly.type
_entity_poly.pdbx_seq_one_letter_code
_entity_poly.pdbx_strand_id
1 'polypeptide(L)'
;FAITVLILTLVRGERHRWLVLALAAASLLLFNRHTGFDTTGLYFFGAYALGMLAWWASRSERSVRCLLAIAGLGAIALLLDFRGRLLVAVGVALVLVWMQRSTWPQRWLQQTWVLRLGQMSYSVFLIHFPVCLLVNAAVTHFWPVQLAANALGMLAAFGLSLLAGDALYRWVESPRAHWRGVRKPPLVPQ
;
A
#
# COMPACT_ATOMS: atom_id res chain seq x y z
N PHE A 1 -6.88 -5.10 1.45
CA PHE A 1 -6.19 -6.27 0.84
C PHE A 1 -7.09 -7.50 0.77
N ALA A 2 -7.45 -8.16 1.89
CA ALA A 2 -8.26 -9.39 1.87
C ALA A 2 -9.58 -9.24 1.08
N ILE A 3 -10.30 -8.12 1.28
CA ILE A 3 -11.51 -7.78 0.51
C ILE A 3 -11.24 -7.75 -0.99
N THR A 4 -10.15 -7.13 -1.43
CA THR A 4 -9.79 -7.05 -2.85
C THR A 4 -9.44 -8.41 -3.42
N VAL A 5 -8.65 -9.20 -2.69
CA VAL A 5 -8.30 -10.57 -3.11
C VAL A 5 -9.56 -11.40 -3.26
N LEU A 6 -10.47 -11.34 -2.29
CA LEU A 6 -11.76 -12.04 -2.34
C LEU A 6 -12.60 -11.62 -3.55
N ILE A 7 -12.69 -10.31 -3.84
CA ILE A 7 -13.43 -9.81 -5.02
C ILE A 7 -12.81 -10.33 -6.31
N LEU A 8 -11.48 -10.29 -6.42
CA LEU A 8 -10.77 -10.74 -7.64
C LEU A 8 -10.82 -12.25 -7.84
N THR A 9 -10.89 -13.04 -6.77
CA THR A 9 -10.98 -14.50 -6.86
C THR A 9 -12.40 -14.98 -7.11
N LEU A 10 -13.41 -14.34 -6.50
CA LEU A 10 -14.81 -14.73 -6.63
C LEU A 10 -15.49 -14.16 -7.88
N VAL A 11 -15.09 -12.97 -8.34
CA VAL A 11 -15.75 -12.27 -9.45
C VAL A 11 -14.87 -12.25 -10.69
N ARG A 12 -15.30 -12.97 -11.73
CA ARG A 12 -14.59 -13.06 -13.02
C ARG A 12 -15.01 -11.95 -13.99
N GLY A 13 -14.10 -11.61 -14.91
CA GLY A 13 -14.34 -10.62 -15.97
C GLY A 13 -14.41 -9.16 -15.47
N GLU A 14 -14.78 -8.21 -16.32
CA GLU A 14 -14.78 -6.76 -16.02
C GLU A 14 -15.61 -6.32 -14.79
N ARG A 15 -16.49 -7.19 -14.28
CA ARG A 15 -17.36 -6.94 -13.12
C ARG A 15 -16.58 -6.66 -11.83
N HIS A 16 -15.39 -7.25 -11.64
CA HIS A 16 -14.56 -6.96 -10.47
C HIS A 16 -14.12 -5.50 -10.41
N ARG A 17 -13.84 -4.87 -11.57
CA ARG A 17 -13.42 -3.47 -11.63
C ARG A 17 -14.54 -2.54 -11.17
N TRP A 18 -15.76 -2.80 -11.63
CA TRP A 18 -16.95 -2.05 -11.22
C TRP A 18 -17.26 -2.22 -9.74
N LEU A 19 -17.09 -3.43 -9.18
CA LEU A 19 -17.25 -3.65 -7.74
C LEU A 19 -16.19 -2.93 -6.92
N VAL A 20 -14.92 -2.96 -7.35
CA VAL A 20 -13.84 -2.22 -6.69
C VAL A 20 -14.12 -0.71 -6.75
N LEU A 21 -14.58 -0.20 -7.89
CA LEU A 21 -14.97 1.20 -8.06
C LEU A 21 -16.15 1.60 -7.17
N ALA A 22 -17.21 0.81 -7.14
CA ALA A 22 -18.38 1.05 -6.31
C ALA A 22 -18.03 1.02 -4.82
N LEU A 23 -17.21 0.05 -4.41
CA LEU A 23 -16.74 -0.06 -3.03
C LEU A 23 -15.76 1.06 -2.68
N ALA A 24 -14.94 1.52 -3.62
CA ALA A 24 -14.09 2.69 -3.44
C ALA A 24 -14.91 3.97 -3.23
N ALA A 25 -15.93 4.18 -4.06
CA ALA A 25 -16.85 5.32 -3.91
C ALA A 25 -17.61 5.25 -2.58
N ALA A 26 -18.15 4.08 -2.22
CA ALA A 26 -18.81 3.88 -0.94
C ALA A 26 -17.84 4.11 0.24
N SER A 27 -16.62 3.59 0.15
CA SER A 27 -15.57 3.79 1.14
C SER A 27 -15.23 5.28 1.31
N LEU A 28 -15.02 6.00 0.22
CA LEU A 28 -14.62 7.41 0.23
C LEU A 28 -15.75 8.35 0.66
N LEU A 29 -16.98 8.08 0.24
CA LEU A 29 -18.11 9.02 0.42
C LEU A 29 -18.97 8.71 1.65
N LEU A 30 -19.06 7.44 2.07
CA LEU A 30 -19.91 7.02 3.19
C LEU A 30 -19.06 6.63 4.40
N PHE A 31 -18.21 5.61 4.25
CA PHE A 31 -17.47 5.04 5.39
C PHE A 31 -16.38 5.97 5.92
N ASN A 32 -15.71 6.72 5.05
CA ASN A 32 -14.71 7.70 5.48
C ASN A 32 -15.35 8.84 6.30
N ARG A 33 -16.65 9.11 6.14
CA ARG A 33 -17.33 10.19 6.87
C ARG A 33 -17.60 9.85 8.34
N HIS A 34 -17.80 8.56 8.63
CA HIS A 34 -18.15 8.10 9.97
C HIS A 34 -16.90 7.68 10.74
N THR A 35 -16.52 8.49 11.74
CA THR A 35 -15.35 8.24 12.60
C THR A 35 -15.41 6.90 13.33
N GLY A 36 -16.60 6.35 13.60
CA GLY A 36 -16.75 5.02 14.21
C GLY A 36 -16.26 3.84 13.36
N PHE A 37 -15.92 4.05 12.08
CA PHE A 37 -15.36 3.01 11.20
C PHE A 37 -13.85 3.13 10.98
N ASP A 38 -13.17 4.05 11.66
CA ASP A 38 -11.72 4.28 11.55
C ASP A 38 -10.85 3.05 11.85
N THR A 39 -11.37 2.09 12.62
CA THR A 39 -10.75 0.79 12.90
C THR A 39 -10.99 -0.25 11.81
N THR A 40 -11.91 0.00 10.87
CA THR A 40 -12.32 -1.00 9.88
C THR A 40 -11.57 -0.86 8.55
N GLY A 41 -11.32 -2.00 7.90
CA GLY A 41 -10.70 -2.03 6.58
C GLY A 41 -11.51 -1.31 5.49
N LEU A 42 -12.81 -1.09 5.69
CA LEU A 42 -13.69 -0.35 4.78
C LEU A 42 -13.36 1.14 4.77
N TYR A 43 -12.90 1.71 5.88
CA TYR A 43 -12.44 3.10 5.93
C TYR A 43 -11.18 3.32 5.07
N PHE A 44 -10.22 2.40 5.16
CA PHE A 44 -8.95 2.47 4.40
C PHE A 44 -9.06 1.95 2.96
N PHE A 45 -10.14 1.26 2.62
CA PHE A 45 -10.32 0.67 1.29
C PHE A 45 -10.23 1.70 0.17
N GLY A 46 -10.76 2.91 0.37
CA GLY A 46 -10.75 3.99 -0.61
C GLY A 46 -9.34 4.38 -1.06
N ALA A 47 -8.41 4.55 -0.11
CA ALA A 47 -7.01 4.84 -0.43
C ALA A 47 -6.33 3.68 -1.18
N TYR A 48 -6.62 2.44 -0.77
CA TYR A 48 -6.11 1.25 -1.46
C TYR A 48 -6.65 1.13 -2.90
N ALA A 49 -7.95 1.39 -3.07
CA ALA A 49 -8.60 1.35 -4.37
C ALA A 49 -8.13 2.48 -5.29
N LEU A 50 -7.80 3.67 -4.77
CA LEU A 50 -7.16 4.75 -5.54
C LEU A 50 -5.82 4.31 -6.14
N GLY A 51 -5.02 3.54 -5.40
CA GLY A 51 -3.78 2.94 -5.93
C GLY A 51 -4.06 1.92 -7.04
N MET A 52 -5.09 1.09 -6.88
CA MET A 52 -5.53 0.13 -7.92
C MET A 52 -6.01 0.85 -9.18
N LEU A 53 -6.76 1.94 -9.01
CA LEU A 53 -7.22 2.80 -10.09
C LEU A 53 -6.06 3.48 -10.81
N ALA A 54 -5.05 3.96 -10.08
CA ALA A 54 -3.84 4.50 -10.68
C ALA A 54 -3.11 3.46 -11.56
N TRP A 55 -3.05 2.21 -11.10
CA TRP A 55 -2.45 1.10 -11.87
C TRP A 55 -3.24 0.73 -13.13
N TRP A 56 -4.58 0.78 -13.08
CA TRP A 56 -5.43 0.59 -14.27
C TRP A 56 -5.37 1.80 -15.22
N ALA A 57 -5.34 3.01 -14.68
CA ALA A 57 -5.29 4.26 -15.43
C ALA A 57 -4.00 4.40 -16.23
N SER A 58 -2.86 3.97 -15.69
CA SER A 58 -1.56 4.05 -16.39
C SER A 58 -1.50 3.14 -17.62
N ARG A 59 -2.21 2.00 -17.60
CA ARG A 59 -2.28 1.00 -18.67
C ARG A 59 -3.44 1.17 -19.65
N SER A 60 -4.39 2.06 -19.37
CA SER A 60 -5.52 2.32 -20.26
C SER A 60 -5.15 3.32 -21.36
N GLU A 61 -5.65 3.10 -22.57
CA GLU A 61 -5.60 4.10 -23.66
C GLU A 61 -6.39 5.38 -23.31
N ARG A 62 -7.34 5.28 -22.37
CA ARG A 62 -8.22 6.37 -21.93
C ARG A 62 -7.75 7.01 -20.61
N SER A 63 -6.43 7.11 -20.40
CA SER A 63 -5.84 7.50 -19.12
C SER A 63 -6.34 8.85 -18.58
N VAL A 64 -6.61 9.82 -19.46
CA VAL A 64 -7.10 11.16 -19.07
C VAL A 64 -8.47 11.05 -18.40
N ARG A 65 -9.38 10.21 -18.93
CA ARG A 65 -10.68 9.97 -18.30
C ARG A 65 -10.55 9.29 -16.94
N CYS A 66 -9.63 8.35 -16.81
CA CYS A 66 -9.36 7.70 -15.53
C CYS A 66 -8.75 8.67 -14.50
N LEU A 67 -7.83 9.54 -14.93
CA LEU A 67 -7.26 10.61 -14.10
C LEU A 67 -8.34 11.59 -13.63
N LEU A 68 -9.20 12.04 -14.54
CA LEU A 68 -10.33 12.92 -14.21
C LEU A 68 -11.31 12.22 -13.26
N ALA A 69 -11.54 10.92 -13.40
CA ALA A 69 -12.37 10.16 -12.47
C ALA A 69 -11.73 10.07 -11.07
N ILE A 70 -10.43 9.80 -10.98
CA ILE A 70 -9.67 9.79 -9.71
C ILE A 70 -9.71 11.18 -9.05
N ALA A 71 -9.40 12.22 -9.81
CA ALA A 71 -9.39 13.60 -9.33
C ALA A 71 -10.79 14.07 -8.93
N GLY A 72 -11.80 13.77 -9.74
CA GLY A 72 -13.19 14.12 -9.47
C GLY A 72 -13.75 13.43 -8.22
N LEU A 73 -13.56 12.12 -8.09
CA LEU A 73 -13.97 11.38 -6.89
C LEU A 73 -13.24 11.89 -5.64
N GLY A 74 -11.93 12.15 -5.75
CA GLY A 74 -11.13 12.71 -4.67
C GLY A 74 -11.57 14.12 -4.27
N ALA A 75 -11.83 15.00 -5.24
CA ALA A 75 -12.28 16.36 -5.01
C ALA A 75 -13.67 16.40 -4.36
N ILE A 76 -14.62 15.60 -4.85
CA ILE A 76 -15.96 15.50 -4.25
C ILE A 76 -15.83 15.04 -2.79
N ALA A 77 -15.05 14.00 -2.53
CA ALA A 77 -14.86 13.49 -1.17
C ALA A 77 -14.17 14.51 -0.25
N LEU A 78 -13.19 15.28 -0.75
CA LEU A 78 -12.53 16.35 0.02
C LEU A 78 -13.42 17.58 0.27
N LEU A 79 -14.31 17.92 -0.67
CA LEU A 79 -15.27 19.01 -0.52
C LEU A 79 -16.35 18.67 0.51
N LEU A 80 -16.73 17.41 0.63
CA LEU A 80 -17.69 16.94 1.63
C LEU A 80 -17.10 16.91 3.04
N ASP A 81 -15.85 16.46 3.18
CA ASP A 81 -15.13 16.45 4.45
C ASP A 81 -13.62 16.53 4.21
N PHE A 82 -13.01 17.66 4.58
CA PHE A 82 -11.60 17.89 4.29
C PHE A 82 -10.71 17.01 5.17
N ARG A 83 -10.00 16.09 4.54
CA ARG A 83 -9.09 15.16 5.22
C ARG A 83 -7.72 15.14 4.55
N GLY A 84 -6.70 15.60 5.29
CA GLY A 84 -5.31 15.62 4.79
C GLY A 84 -4.82 14.26 4.29
N ARG A 85 -5.21 13.16 4.95
CA ARG A 85 -4.88 11.79 4.49
C ARG A 85 -5.43 11.47 3.10
N LEU A 86 -6.67 11.91 2.81
CA LEU A 86 -7.30 11.68 1.51
C LEU A 86 -6.64 12.54 0.43
N LEU A 87 -6.30 13.78 0.74
CA LEU A 87 -5.56 14.67 -0.17
C LEU A 87 -4.22 14.04 -0.58
N VAL A 88 -3.47 13.51 0.39
CA VAL A 88 -2.22 12.80 0.11
C VAL A 88 -2.46 11.56 -0.75
N ALA A 89 -3.48 10.75 -0.45
CA ALA A 89 -3.78 9.55 -1.23
C ALA A 89 -4.12 9.86 -2.70
N VAL A 90 -4.97 10.87 -2.93
CA VAL A 90 -5.32 11.32 -4.29
C VAL A 90 -4.10 11.92 -5.00
N GLY A 91 -3.34 12.78 -4.32
CA GLY A 91 -2.13 13.38 -4.87
C GLY A 91 -1.10 12.32 -5.29
N VAL A 92 -0.84 11.34 -4.43
CA VAL A 92 0.05 10.21 -4.72
C VAL A 92 -0.48 9.38 -5.89
N ALA A 93 -1.78 9.10 -5.97
CA ALA A 93 -2.36 8.37 -7.08
C ALA A 93 -2.16 9.10 -8.42
N LEU A 94 -2.39 10.43 -8.47
CA LEU A 94 -2.17 11.25 -9.66
C LEU A 94 -0.69 11.26 -10.07
N VAL A 95 0.21 11.45 -9.11
CA VAL A 95 1.67 11.41 -9.34
C VAL A 95 2.10 10.05 -9.87
N LEU A 96 1.59 8.93 -9.32
CA LEU A 96 1.91 7.59 -9.80
C LEU A 96 1.47 7.36 -11.24
N VAL A 97 0.29 7.84 -11.64
CA VAL A 97 -0.17 7.75 -13.03
C VAL A 97 0.73 8.59 -13.93
N TRP A 98 1.08 9.81 -13.52
CA TRP A 98 1.97 10.69 -14.27
C TRP A 98 3.37 10.07 -14.44
N MET A 99 3.97 9.56 -13.36
CA MET A 99 5.29 8.94 -13.37
C MET A 99 5.34 7.68 -14.23
N GLN A 100 4.28 6.89 -14.27
CA GLN A 100 4.23 5.67 -15.09
C GLN A 100 4.07 5.96 -16.58
N ARG A 101 3.57 7.14 -16.97
CA ARG A 101 3.39 7.54 -18.38
C ARG A 101 4.46 8.47 -18.89
N SER A 102 5.14 9.19 -18.01
CA SER A 102 6.24 10.06 -18.37
C SER A 102 7.52 9.25 -18.60
N THR A 103 8.24 9.57 -19.68
CA THR A 103 9.59 9.04 -19.94
C THR A 103 10.65 9.65 -19.02
N TRP A 104 10.32 10.76 -18.36
CA TRP A 104 11.26 11.55 -17.55
C TRP A 104 11.76 10.81 -16.30
N PRO A 105 10.91 10.29 -15.39
CA PRO A 105 11.38 9.56 -14.21
C PRO A 105 11.76 8.10 -14.52
N GLN A 106 11.58 7.63 -15.75
CA GLN A 106 11.70 6.22 -16.10
C GLN A 106 13.10 5.66 -15.80
N ARG A 107 14.16 6.44 -16.09
CA ARG A 107 15.55 6.04 -15.78
C ARG A 107 15.81 5.91 -14.28
N TRP A 108 15.22 6.79 -13.47
CA TRP A 108 15.36 6.76 -12.02
C TRP A 108 14.56 5.60 -11.40
N LEU A 109 13.33 5.39 -11.84
CA LEU A 109 12.48 4.28 -11.39
C LEU A 109 13.05 2.90 -11.73
N GLN A 110 13.88 2.81 -12.78
CA GLN A 110 14.56 1.57 -13.17
C GLN A 110 15.86 1.32 -12.40
N GLN A 111 16.29 2.21 -11.51
CA GLN A 111 17.45 1.97 -10.68
C GLN A 111 17.20 0.79 -9.72
N THR A 112 18.19 -0.10 -9.62
CA THR A 112 18.08 -1.36 -8.86
C THR A 112 17.68 -1.15 -7.41
N TRP A 113 18.13 -0.07 -6.77
CA TRP A 113 17.79 0.23 -5.38
C TRP A 113 16.32 0.67 -5.23
N VAL A 114 15.76 1.43 -6.18
CA VAL A 114 14.35 1.84 -6.20
C VAL A 114 13.47 0.62 -6.38
N LEU A 115 13.83 -0.25 -7.32
CA LEU A 115 13.11 -1.51 -7.55
C LEU A 115 13.18 -2.43 -6.32
N ARG A 116 14.34 -2.53 -5.67
CA ARG A 116 14.49 -3.32 -4.44
C ARG A 116 13.61 -2.78 -3.31
N LEU A 117 13.59 -1.46 -3.10
CA LEU A 117 12.70 -0.83 -2.12
C LEU A 117 11.23 -1.07 -2.45
N GLY A 118 10.84 -0.97 -3.73
CA GLY A 118 9.49 -1.30 -4.19
C GLY A 118 9.11 -2.75 -3.88
N GLN A 119 10.02 -3.71 -4.10
CA GLN A 119 9.79 -5.13 -3.83
C GLN A 119 9.62 -5.44 -2.34
N MET A 120 10.41 -4.81 -1.45
CA MET A 120 10.30 -5.04 -0.01
C MET A 120 9.22 -4.17 0.66
N SER A 121 8.63 -3.19 -0.03
CA SER A 121 7.65 -2.25 0.54
C SER A 121 6.46 -2.94 1.21
N TYR A 122 5.96 -4.04 0.65
CA TYR A 122 4.85 -4.79 1.24
C TYR A 122 5.27 -5.49 2.55
N SER A 123 6.43 -6.15 2.54
CA SER A 123 7.01 -6.77 3.72
C SER A 123 7.31 -5.74 4.83
N VAL A 124 7.85 -4.57 4.48
CA VAL A 124 8.06 -3.45 5.42
C VAL A 124 6.72 -2.99 6.00
N PHE A 125 5.71 -2.76 5.18
CA PHE A 125 4.38 -2.32 5.64
C PHE A 125 3.78 -3.27 6.70
N LEU A 126 3.97 -4.58 6.54
CA LEU A 126 3.47 -5.58 7.50
C LEU A 126 4.21 -5.56 8.84
N ILE A 127 5.53 -5.44 8.81
CA ILE A 127 6.38 -5.61 10.02
C ILE A 127 6.73 -4.29 10.71
N HIS A 128 6.49 -3.15 10.06
CA HIS A 128 6.89 -1.84 10.58
C HIS A 128 6.24 -1.50 11.93
N PHE A 129 4.92 -1.71 12.05
CA PHE A 129 4.19 -1.39 13.28
C PHE A 129 4.71 -2.15 14.51
N PRO A 130 4.85 -3.49 14.51
CA PRO A 130 5.39 -4.20 15.66
C PRO A 130 6.85 -3.83 15.96
N VAL A 131 7.68 -3.56 14.94
CA VAL A 131 9.06 -3.10 15.15
C VAL A 131 9.09 -1.74 15.85
N CYS A 132 8.26 -0.78 15.41
CA CYS A 132 8.14 0.52 16.05
C CYS A 132 7.68 0.41 17.50
N LEU A 133 6.70 -0.46 17.79
CA LEU A 133 6.26 -0.71 19.17
C LEU A 133 7.38 -1.28 20.05
N LEU A 134 8.14 -2.25 19.53
CA LEU A 134 9.26 -2.85 20.27
C LEU A 134 10.34 -1.81 20.60
N VAL A 135 10.73 -1.01 19.61
CA VAL A 135 11.74 0.04 19.81
C VAL A 135 11.22 1.12 20.75
N ASN A 136 9.96 1.54 20.61
CA ASN A 136 9.35 2.51 21.52
C ASN A 136 9.32 1.98 22.96
N ALA A 137 8.90 0.73 23.17
CA ALA A 137 8.88 0.11 24.49
C ALA A 137 10.28 0.06 25.11
N ALA A 138 11.31 -0.31 24.34
CA ALA A 138 12.69 -0.33 24.80
C ALA A 138 13.18 1.07 25.21
N VAL A 139 12.98 2.07 24.34
CA VAL A 139 13.43 3.44 24.61
C VAL A 139 12.71 4.04 25.81
N THR A 140 11.39 3.85 25.92
CA THR A 140 10.62 4.35 27.06
C THR A 140 10.97 3.64 28.36
N HIS A 141 11.33 2.34 28.31
CA HIS A 141 11.75 1.60 29.50
C HIS A 141 13.09 2.07 30.05
N PHE A 142 14.08 2.28 29.19
CA PHE A 142 15.44 2.63 29.61
C PHE A 142 15.72 4.15 29.69
N TRP A 143 15.08 4.95 28.84
CA TRP A 143 15.31 6.41 28.72
C TRP A 143 14.01 7.20 28.50
N PRO A 144 13.06 7.16 29.45
CA PRO A 144 11.70 7.69 29.28
C PRO A 144 11.64 9.19 28.91
N VAL A 145 12.59 10.00 29.38
CA VAL A 145 12.53 11.47 29.26
C VAL A 145 13.63 12.03 28.34
N GLN A 146 14.55 11.19 27.86
CA GLN A 146 15.73 11.66 27.12
C GLN A 146 15.40 11.93 25.65
N LEU A 147 15.46 13.20 25.22
CA LEU A 147 15.19 13.59 23.82
C LEU A 147 16.12 12.87 22.83
N ALA A 148 17.42 12.79 23.14
CA ALA A 148 18.40 12.13 22.28
C ALA A 148 18.11 10.63 22.10
N ALA A 149 17.69 9.93 23.17
CA ALA A 149 17.34 8.52 23.09
C ALA A 149 16.07 8.29 22.25
N ASN A 150 15.07 9.17 22.38
CA ASN A 150 13.88 9.13 21.54
C ASN A 150 14.19 9.38 20.06
N ALA A 151 15.04 10.37 19.75
CA ALA A 151 15.46 10.65 18.38
C ALA A 151 16.25 9.47 17.76
N LEU A 152 17.20 8.91 18.51
CA LEU A 152 17.93 7.71 18.09
C LEU A 152 16.99 6.50 17.96
N GLY A 153 15.99 6.39 18.84
CA GLY A 153 14.93 5.39 18.77
C GLY A 153 14.13 5.47 17.47
N MET A 154 13.77 6.67 17.00
CA MET A 154 13.09 6.84 15.72
C MET A 154 13.95 6.40 14.54
N LEU A 155 15.24 6.76 14.54
CA LEU A 155 16.19 6.32 13.52
C LEU A 155 16.38 4.81 13.54
N ALA A 156 16.50 4.22 14.73
CA ALA A 156 16.61 2.78 14.93
C ALA A 156 15.35 2.06 14.45
N ALA A 157 14.15 2.54 14.81
CA ALA A 157 12.88 1.97 14.36
C ALA A 157 12.77 1.98 12.84
N PHE A 158 13.17 3.07 12.18
CA PHE A 158 13.20 3.16 10.73
C PHE A 158 14.18 2.15 10.11
N GLY A 159 15.44 2.13 10.58
CA GLY A 159 16.46 1.21 10.08
C GLY A 159 16.10 -0.26 10.30
N LEU A 160 15.65 -0.61 11.51
CA LEU A 160 15.21 -1.96 11.85
C LEU A 160 13.99 -2.38 11.05
N SER A 161 13.06 -1.47 10.75
CA SER A 161 11.90 -1.78 9.90
C SER A 161 12.32 -2.13 8.47
N LEU A 162 13.30 -1.41 7.91
CA LEU A 162 13.85 -1.72 6.59
C LEU A 162 14.59 -3.06 6.59
N LEU A 163 15.45 -3.31 7.59
CA LEU A 163 16.20 -4.56 7.71
C LEU A 163 15.27 -5.77 7.93
N ALA A 164 14.30 -5.65 8.82
CA ALA A 164 13.31 -6.69 9.08
C ALA A 164 12.42 -6.93 7.85
N GLY A 165 12.01 -5.85 7.16
CA GLY A 165 11.23 -5.97 5.93
C GLY A 165 11.99 -6.64 4.79
N ASP A 166 13.29 -6.34 4.62
CA ASP A 166 14.15 -7.03 3.64
C ASP A 166 14.38 -8.50 4.00
N ALA A 167 14.58 -8.82 5.29
CA ALA A 167 14.67 -10.20 5.75
C ALA A 167 13.37 -10.98 5.46
N LEU A 168 12.22 -10.40 5.81
CA LEU A 168 10.91 -10.97 5.56
C LEU A 168 10.66 -11.18 4.06
N TYR A 169 11.00 -10.19 3.23
CA TYR A 169 10.89 -10.28 1.78
C TYR A 169 11.71 -11.45 1.24
N ARG A 170 12.98 -11.58 1.64
CA ARG A 170 13.85 -12.68 1.17
C ARG A 170 13.33 -14.04 1.58
N TRP A 171 12.81 -14.16 2.80
CA TRP A 171 12.42 -15.44 3.38
C TRP A 171 11.04 -15.91 2.92
N VAL A 172 10.09 -15.01 2.68
CA VAL A 172 8.69 -15.34 2.43
C VAL A 172 8.23 -14.97 1.02
N GLU A 173 8.56 -13.76 0.57
CA GLU A 173 7.95 -13.17 -0.63
C GLU A 173 8.77 -13.44 -1.90
N SER A 174 10.10 -13.51 -1.79
CA SER A 174 11.00 -13.65 -2.92
C SER A 174 10.78 -14.97 -3.68
N PRO A 175 11.00 -15.01 -5.00
CA PRO A 175 10.90 -16.26 -5.78
C PRO A 175 11.81 -17.39 -5.29
N ARG A 176 12.90 -17.02 -4.58
CA ARG A 176 13.89 -17.93 -3.97
C ARG A 176 13.59 -18.20 -2.48
N ALA A 177 12.41 -17.83 -2.00
CA ALA A 177 11.99 -18.05 -0.63
C ALA A 177 12.11 -19.53 -0.24
N HIS A 178 12.80 -19.79 0.87
CA HIS A 178 13.11 -21.15 1.34
C HIS A 178 11.85 -22.01 1.50
N TRP A 179 10.72 -21.43 1.91
CA TRP A 179 9.45 -22.13 2.09
C TRP A 179 8.89 -22.75 0.79
N ARG A 180 9.23 -22.21 -0.39
CA ARG A 180 8.80 -22.79 -1.68
C ARG A 180 9.53 -24.10 -2.03
N GLY A 181 10.66 -24.38 -1.38
CA GLY A 181 11.36 -25.66 -1.49
C GLY A 181 10.74 -26.79 -0.66
N VAL A 182 9.83 -26.45 0.27
CA VAL A 182 9.32 -27.40 1.28
C VAL A 182 8.16 -28.28 0.76
N ARG A 183 7.54 -27.97 -0.39
CA ARG A 183 6.52 -28.85 -1.00
C ARG A 183 6.51 -28.79 -2.53
N LYS A 184 7.14 -29.76 -3.17
CA LYS A 184 6.55 -30.39 -4.35
C LYS A 184 6.14 -31.80 -3.92
N PRO A 185 4.84 -32.14 -3.79
CA PRO A 185 4.47 -33.54 -3.69
C PRO A 185 5.01 -34.26 -4.93
N PRO A 186 5.56 -35.47 -4.80
CA PRO A 186 6.03 -36.22 -5.96
C PRO A 186 4.87 -36.36 -6.94
N LEU A 187 5.14 -36.07 -8.22
CA LEU A 187 4.21 -36.39 -9.29
C LEU A 187 4.02 -37.90 -9.25
N VAL A 188 2.81 -38.34 -8.92
CA VAL A 188 2.42 -39.75 -9.00
C VAL A 188 2.58 -40.17 -10.47
N PRO A 189 3.45 -41.14 -10.80
CA PRO A 189 3.49 -41.71 -12.15
C PRO A 189 2.17 -42.40 -12.44
N GLN A 190 1.70 -42.27 -13.69
CA GLN A 190 0.38 -42.71 -14.16
C GLN A 190 0.10 -44.19 -13.96
#